data_AF-A0A4C1TUV4-F1
#
_entry.id   AF-A0A4C1TUV4-F1
#
_cell.length_a   1.000
_cell.length_b   1.000
_cell.length_c   1.000
_cell.angle_alpha   90.00
_cell.angle_beta   90.00
_cell.angle_gamma   90.00
#
_symmetry.space_group_name_H-M   'P 1'
#
loop_
_entity.id
_entity.type
_entity.pdbx_description
1 polymer ?
#
loop_
_entity_poly.entity_id
_entity_poly.type
_entity_poly.pdbx_seq_one_letter_code
_entity_poly.pdbx_strand_id
1 'polypeptide(L)'
;MPALSSTIVRERPGHEVYLDSTEPSTVPRTVWFNLVLPFTGLESIKEKSESRRLYHLQDAENRREIYRSIFDPAVHDALRSRGERRLSHKAMQGAIMITFYRDEPRFSQPHQILTLLMDIDSLITKWRYNHVIMVQRMIGSQQLGTGGSSGYQYLRSTLSDRYKVFLDLFNLSTFLLPRSLIPPLDENMKKSLNVTWGDCIKENGTCVGHAREEKVETL
;
A
#
# COMPACT_ATOMS: atom_id res chain seq x y z
N MET A 1 23.85 -12.77 60.09
CA MET A 1 23.08 -11.52 60.19
C MET A 1 23.96 -10.39 59.68
N PRO A 2 23.51 -9.44 58.84
CA PRO A 2 22.17 -9.23 58.22
C PRO A 2 22.21 -9.52 56.69
N ALA A 3 21.17 -9.87 55.91
CA ALA A 3 19.74 -9.52 55.78
C ALA A 3 19.45 -8.34 54.81
N LEU A 4 18.45 -8.58 53.94
CA LEU A 4 17.62 -7.64 53.13
C LEU A 4 18.20 -7.23 51.75
N SER A 5 17.45 -7.11 50.65
CA SER A 5 16.00 -7.06 50.43
C SER A 5 15.66 -7.46 48.99
N SER A 6 14.60 -8.24 48.80
CA SER A 6 13.89 -8.32 47.53
C SER A 6 13.23 -6.98 47.23
N THR A 7 13.19 -6.58 45.96
CA THR A 7 12.30 -5.48 45.51
C THR A 7 11.68 -5.89 44.19
N ILE A 8 10.50 -6.47 44.32
CA ILE A 8 9.51 -6.63 43.27
C ILE A 8 9.04 -5.22 42.90
N VAL A 9 9.42 -4.73 41.73
CA VAL A 9 8.85 -3.50 41.17
C VAL A 9 7.50 -3.88 40.58
N ARG A 10 6.43 -3.54 41.30
CA ARG A 10 5.05 -3.63 40.82
C ARG A 10 4.86 -2.64 39.66
N GLU A 11 4.39 -3.14 38.52
CA GLU A 11 3.85 -2.31 37.44
C GLU A 11 2.67 -1.47 37.97
N ARG A 12 2.68 -0.16 37.67
CA ARG A 12 1.52 0.71 37.89
C ARG A 12 0.64 0.68 36.64
N PRO A 13 -0.67 0.46 36.76
CA PRO A 13 -1.60 0.55 35.64
C PRO A 13 -1.99 2.02 35.45
N GLY A 14 -1.74 2.56 34.26
CA GLY A 14 -2.13 3.93 33.92
C GLY A 14 -1.24 4.56 32.86
N HIS A 15 -1.16 3.94 31.68
CA HIS A 15 -0.71 4.67 30.49
C HIS A 15 -1.93 5.35 29.88
N GLU A 16 -2.12 6.59 30.28
CA GLU A 16 -2.97 7.55 29.60
C GLU A 16 -2.48 7.67 28.15
N VAL A 17 -3.33 7.28 27.20
CA VAL A 17 -3.02 7.31 25.76
C VAL A 17 -2.89 8.78 25.36
N TYR A 18 -1.65 9.24 25.27
CA TYR A 18 -1.32 10.57 24.76
C TYR A 18 -1.73 10.64 23.28
N LEU A 19 -2.84 11.34 23.00
CA LEU A 19 -3.16 11.79 21.66
C LEU A 19 -2.17 12.91 21.32
N ASP A 20 -1.06 12.53 20.68
CA ASP A 20 -0.07 13.48 20.17
C ASP A 20 -0.74 14.45 19.20
N SER A 21 -0.53 15.74 19.45
CA SER A 21 -1.30 16.88 18.92
C SER A 21 -0.82 17.35 17.55
N THR A 22 -0.08 16.54 16.80
CA THR A 22 0.42 16.88 15.48
C THR A 22 -0.55 16.44 14.38
N GLU A 23 -1.73 17.07 14.30
CA GLU A 23 -2.65 16.91 13.17
C GLU A 23 -2.16 17.77 11.98
N PRO A 24 -1.78 17.20 10.82
CA PRO A 24 -1.58 17.98 9.61
C PRO A 24 -2.94 18.51 9.11
N SER A 25 -3.06 19.83 9.07
CA SER A 25 -4.26 20.65 8.80
C SER A 25 -5.01 20.43 7.48
N THR A 26 -4.60 19.45 6.65
CA THR A 26 -5.08 19.32 5.27
C THR A 26 -6.12 18.22 5.07
N VAL A 27 -6.33 17.33 6.05
CA VAL A 27 -7.23 16.17 5.92
C VAL A 27 -8.41 16.31 6.91
N PRO A 28 -9.68 16.23 6.47
CA PRO A 28 -10.84 16.38 7.36
C PRO A 28 -10.81 15.38 8.51
N ARG A 29 -11.12 15.82 9.74
CA ARG A 29 -11.13 14.99 10.97
C ARG A 29 -11.98 13.71 10.86
N THR A 30 -13.00 13.70 10.01
CA THR A 30 -13.84 12.54 9.72
C THR A 30 -13.09 11.43 8.99
N VAL A 31 -12.13 11.78 8.14
CA VAL A 31 -11.24 10.83 7.46
C VAL A 31 -10.28 10.22 8.48
N TRP A 32 -9.71 11.03 9.39
CA TRP A 32 -8.88 10.53 10.49
C TRP A 32 -9.62 9.56 11.40
N PHE A 33 -10.85 9.89 11.79
CA PHE A 33 -11.65 9.05 12.67
C PHE A 33 -11.95 7.70 11.99
N ASN A 34 -12.42 7.68 10.74
CA ASN A 34 -12.81 6.44 10.05
C ASN A 34 -11.64 5.59 9.52
N LEU A 35 -10.47 6.17 9.28
CA LEU A 35 -9.28 5.43 8.82
C LEU A 35 -8.54 4.75 9.98
N VAL A 36 -8.65 5.30 11.19
CA VAL A 36 -8.04 4.76 12.42
C VAL A 36 -9.03 3.88 13.22
N LEU A 37 -10.35 4.14 13.14
CA LEU A 37 -11.40 3.35 13.79
C LEU A 37 -11.39 1.83 13.51
N PRO A 38 -11.15 1.32 12.29
CA PRO A 38 -11.10 -0.13 12.06
C PRO A 38 -9.92 -0.82 12.76
N PHE A 39 -9.02 -0.02 13.33
CA PHE A 39 -7.86 -0.46 14.09
C PHE A 39 -7.96 -0.19 15.57
N THR A 40 -8.99 0.54 16.00
CA THR A 40 -9.27 0.66 17.41
C THR A 40 -9.69 -0.73 17.88
N GLY A 41 -9.01 -1.25 18.90
CA GLY A 41 -9.19 -2.60 19.44
C GLY A 41 -10.58 -2.90 20.01
N LEU A 42 -11.63 -2.19 19.61
CA LEU A 42 -13.04 -2.39 19.95
C LEU A 42 -13.53 -3.80 19.64
N GLU A 43 -13.11 -4.40 18.52
CA GLU A 43 -13.38 -5.83 18.28
C GLU A 43 -12.55 -6.75 19.18
N SER A 44 -11.29 -6.39 19.48
CA SER A 44 -10.44 -7.17 20.40
C SER A 44 -10.96 -7.20 21.83
N ILE A 45 -11.69 -6.15 22.26
CA ILE A 45 -12.32 -6.07 23.59
C ILE A 45 -13.44 -7.14 23.73
N LYS A 46 -13.99 -7.61 22.61
CA LYS A 46 -15.05 -8.63 22.57
C LYS A 46 -14.52 -10.07 22.68
N GLU A 47 -13.21 -10.28 22.51
CA GLU A 47 -12.60 -11.60 22.49
C GLU A 47 -12.45 -12.17 23.92
N LYS A 48 -13.00 -13.37 24.15
CA LYS A 48 -12.99 -14.00 25.49
C LYS A 48 -11.63 -14.52 25.94
N SER A 49 -10.73 -14.84 24.99
CA SER A 49 -9.40 -15.38 25.32
C SER A 49 -8.36 -14.27 25.34
N GLU A 50 -7.65 -14.14 26.46
CA GLU A 50 -6.65 -13.10 26.69
C GLU A 50 -5.50 -13.14 25.66
N SER A 51 -5.06 -14.36 25.29
CA SER A 51 -4.00 -14.55 24.31
C SER A 51 -4.35 -14.00 22.91
N ARG A 52 -5.60 -14.20 22.45
CA ARG A 52 -6.04 -13.67 21.16
C ARG A 52 -6.22 -12.16 21.20
N ARG A 53 -6.77 -11.63 22.30
CA ARG A 53 -6.88 -10.19 22.49
C ARG A 53 -5.51 -9.51 22.42
N LEU A 54 -4.51 -10.05 23.12
CA LEU A 54 -3.15 -9.53 23.08
C LEU A 54 -2.54 -9.61 21.67
N TYR A 55 -2.74 -10.72 20.97
CA TYR A 55 -2.31 -10.86 19.58
C TYR A 55 -2.92 -9.79 18.67
N HIS A 56 -4.24 -9.59 18.73
CA HIS A 56 -4.92 -8.58 17.91
C HIS A 56 -4.47 -7.14 18.23
N LEU A 57 -4.22 -6.84 19.50
CA LEU A 57 -3.69 -5.54 19.90
C LEU A 57 -2.27 -5.31 19.35
N GLN A 58 -1.40 -6.31 19.45
CA GLN A 58 -0.04 -6.23 18.91
C GLN A 58 -0.03 -6.09 17.38
N ASP A 59 -0.89 -6.84 16.71
CA ASP A 59 -1.08 -6.80 15.26
C ASP A 59 -1.63 -5.42 14.79
N ALA A 60 -2.56 -4.85 15.54
CA ALA A 60 -3.01 -3.47 15.32
C ALA A 60 -1.87 -2.45 15.50
N GLU A 61 -1.05 -2.57 16.53
CA GLU A 61 0.08 -1.66 16.73
C GLU A 61 1.13 -1.80 15.63
N ASN A 62 1.48 -3.03 15.26
CA ASN A 62 2.44 -3.30 14.18
C ASN A 62 1.98 -2.67 12.86
N ARG A 63 0.71 -2.83 12.51
CA ARG A 63 0.19 -2.24 11.29
C ARG A 63 0.07 -0.73 11.39
N ARG A 64 -0.23 -0.14 12.56
CA ARG A 64 -0.22 1.32 12.76
C ARG A 64 1.14 1.91 12.39
N GLU A 65 2.22 1.27 12.84
CA GLU A 65 3.58 1.65 12.48
C GLU A 65 3.86 1.52 10.97
N ILE A 66 3.32 0.48 10.32
CA ILE A 66 3.41 0.34 8.86
C ILE A 66 2.71 1.52 8.16
N TYR A 67 1.48 1.85 8.57
CA TYR A 67 0.71 2.95 7.99
C TYR A 67 1.32 4.33 8.24
N ARG A 68 2.04 4.52 9.35
CA ARG A 68 2.74 5.78 9.67
C ARG A 68 3.59 6.29 8.50
N SER A 69 4.24 5.37 7.79
CA SER A 69 5.08 5.68 6.63
C SER A 69 4.33 6.22 5.38
N ILE A 70 3.00 6.16 5.36
CA ILE A 70 2.15 6.72 4.31
C ILE A 70 1.65 8.11 4.69
N PHE A 71 1.39 8.36 5.97
CA PHE A 71 0.87 9.64 6.46
C PHE A 71 1.98 10.66 6.74
N ASP A 72 3.15 10.20 7.19
CA ASP A 72 4.30 11.05 7.50
C ASP A 72 5.28 11.09 6.31
N PRO A 73 5.42 12.24 5.63
CA PRO A 73 6.37 12.39 4.52
C PRO A 73 7.82 12.18 4.94
N ALA A 74 8.21 12.58 6.16
CA ALA A 74 9.60 12.46 6.62
C ALA A 74 10.01 10.99 6.78
N VAL A 75 9.10 10.16 7.29
CA VAL A 75 9.31 8.70 7.39
C VAL A 75 9.41 8.08 6.00
N HIS A 76 8.56 8.51 5.06
CA HIS A 76 8.61 8.04 3.68
C HIS A 76 9.96 8.39 3.02
N ASP A 77 10.43 9.62 3.19
CA ASP A 77 11.69 10.09 2.62
C ASP A 77 12.90 9.35 3.22
N ALA A 78 12.86 9.02 4.52
CA ALA A 78 13.88 8.18 5.16
C ALA A 78 13.93 6.75 4.57
N LEU A 79 12.78 6.16 4.24
CA LEU A 79 12.72 4.85 3.56
C LEU A 79 13.27 4.92 2.14
N ARG A 80 12.97 6.03 1.43
CA ARG A 80 13.49 6.29 0.10
C ARG A 80 15.01 6.49 0.10
N SER A 81 15.58 7.19 1.08
CA SER A 81 17.02 7.38 1.20
C SER A 81 17.79 6.08 1.48
N ARG A 82 17.16 5.12 2.15
CA ARG A 82 17.72 3.77 2.37
C ARG A 82 17.56 2.83 1.17
N GLY A 83 16.84 3.25 0.12
CA GLY A 83 16.58 2.45 -1.07
C GLY A 83 15.50 1.37 -0.88
N GLU A 84 14.75 1.42 0.22
CA GLU A 84 13.60 0.52 0.48
C GLU A 84 12.36 0.94 -0.33
N ARG A 85 12.29 2.21 -0.74
CA ARG A 85 11.24 2.77 -1.60
C ARG A 85 11.84 3.54 -2.78
N ARG A 86 11.13 3.57 -3.90
CA ARG A 86 11.56 4.22 -5.15
C ARG A 86 10.61 5.33 -5.62
N LEU A 87 9.31 5.21 -5.37
CA LEU A 87 8.31 6.23 -5.64
C LEU A 87 8.49 7.44 -4.74
N SER A 88 7.99 8.60 -5.16
CA SER A 88 7.84 9.75 -4.28
C SER A 88 6.60 9.57 -3.39
N HIS A 89 6.53 10.30 -2.28
CA HIS A 89 5.39 10.24 -1.37
C HIS A 89 4.06 10.51 -2.08
N LYS A 90 4.00 11.56 -2.91
CA LYS A 90 2.82 11.88 -3.74
C LYS A 90 2.49 10.79 -4.76
N ALA A 91 3.49 10.18 -5.39
CA ALA A 91 3.27 9.09 -6.35
C ALA A 91 2.69 7.84 -5.65
N MET A 92 3.16 7.54 -4.44
CA MET A 92 2.62 6.46 -3.62
C MET A 92 1.16 6.71 -3.23
N GLN A 93 0.82 7.92 -2.79
CA GLN A 93 -0.57 8.31 -2.52
C GLN A 93 -1.47 8.18 -3.76
N GLY A 94 -0.99 8.63 -4.91
CA GLY A 94 -1.72 8.48 -6.18
C GLY A 94 -1.94 7.02 -6.57
N ALA A 95 -0.94 6.16 -6.38
CA ALA A 95 -1.06 4.73 -6.67
C ALA A 95 -2.07 4.03 -5.72
N ILE A 96 -2.07 4.39 -4.43
CA ILE A 96 -3.09 3.92 -3.47
C ILE A 96 -4.48 4.39 -3.92
N MET A 97 -4.63 5.66 -4.28
CA MET A 97 -5.91 6.22 -4.74
C MET A 97 -6.46 5.49 -5.98
N ILE A 98 -5.62 5.28 -7.00
CA ILE A 98 -5.99 4.52 -8.20
C ILE A 98 -6.43 3.10 -7.83
N THR A 99 -5.77 2.49 -6.84
CA THR A 99 -6.06 1.11 -6.42
C THR A 99 -7.39 1.02 -5.65
N PHE A 100 -7.69 1.99 -4.78
CA PHE A 100 -8.95 2.04 -4.03
C PHE A 100 -10.17 2.36 -4.90
N TYR A 101 -10.02 3.26 -5.87
CA TYR A 101 -11.12 3.71 -6.74
C TYR A 101 -11.04 3.13 -8.15
N ARG A 102 -10.43 1.95 -8.31
CA ARG A 102 -10.25 1.27 -9.62
C ARG A 102 -11.53 1.02 -10.41
N ASP A 103 -12.67 1.02 -9.73
CA ASP A 103 -13.99 0.78 -10.34
C ASP A 103 -14.57 2.05 -10.99
N GLU A 104 -13.98 3.22 -10.71
CA GLU A 104 -14.35 4.48 -11.36
C GLU A 104 -13.83 4.52 -12.81
N PRO A 105 -14.62 5.01 -13.78
CA PRO A 105 -14.26 4.98 -15.21
C PRO A 105 -12.89 5.60 -15.52
N ARG A 106 -12.54 6.72 -14.87
CA ARG A 106 -11.26 7.38 -15.07
C ARG A 106 -10.06 6.66 -14.43
N PHE A 107 -10.29 5.80 -13.44
CA PHE A 107 -9.22 5.06 -12.75
C PHE A 107 -9.07 3.61 -13.23
N SER A 108 -10.05 3.06 -13.94
CA SER A 108 -9.98 1.72 -14.52
C SER A 108 -8.75 1.53 -15.43
N GLN A 109 -8.51 2.45 -16.37
CA GLN A 109 -7.36 2.36 -17.28
C GLN A 109 -6.00 2.59 -16.57
N PRO A 110 -5.84 3.64 -15.74
CA PRO A 110 -4.63 3.78 -14.91
C PRO A 110 -4.32 2.57 -14.04
N HIS A 111 -5.34 1.93 -13.45
CA HIS A 111 -5.15 0.73 -12.65
C HIS A 111 -4.60 -0.45 -13.48
N GLN A 112 -5.07 -0.60 -14.73
CA GLN A 112 -4.51 -1.58 -15.66
C GLN A 112 -3.04 -1.29 -15.97
N ILE A 113 -2.67 -0.02 -16.17
CA ILE A 113 -1.26 0.37 -16.37
C ILE A 113 -0.40 -0.04 -15.15
N LEU A 114 -0.84 0.27 -13.93
CA LEU A 114 -0.11 -0.13 -12.72
C LEU A 114 0.06 -1.65 -12.62
N THR A 115 -0.96 -2.40 -13.02
CA THR A 115 -0.92 -3.88 -13.06
C THR A 115 0.11 -4.37 -14.08
N LEU A 116 0.08 -3.82 -15.31
CA LEU A 116 1.02 -4.18 -16.36
C LEU A 116 2.47 -3.85 -16.00
N LEU A 117 2.72 -2.78 -15.24
CA LEU A 117 4.06 -2.46 -14.73
C LEU A 117 4.58 -3.52 -13.75
N MET A 118 3.71 -4.03 -12.86
CA MET A 118 4.05 -5.15 -11.98
C MET A 118 4.27 -6.44 -12.78
N ASP A 119 3.49 -6.67 -13.83
CA ASP A 119 3.66 -7.83 -14.71
C ASP A 119 5.01 -7.78 -15.44
N ILE A 120 5.44 -6.62 -15.91
CA ILE A 120 6.76 -6.45 -16.55
C ILE A 120 7.90 -6.84 -15.59
N ASP A 121 7.90 -6.33 -14.35
CA ASP A 121 8.91 -6.69 -13.34
C ASP A 121 8.91 -8.20 -13.02
N SER A 122 7.71 -8.78 -12.96
CA SER A 122 7.53 -10.22 -12.72
C SER A 122 8.07 -11.04 -13.89
N LEU A 123 7.79 -10.64 -15.13
CA LEU A 123 8.28 -11.29 -16.35
C LEU A 123 9.79 -11.19 -16.50
N ILE A 124 10.39 -10.04 -16.19
CA ILE A 124 11.84 -9.86 -16.17
C ILE A 124 12.48 -10.79 -15.14
N THR A 125 11.90 -10.87 -13.93
CA THR A 125 12.40 -11.76 -12.86
C THR A 125 12.30 -13.23 -13.28
N LYS A 126 11.19 -13.62 -13.92
CA LYS A 126 10.98 -14.97 -14.47
C LYS A 126 11.99 -15.31 -15.57
N TRP A 127 12.28 -14.35 -16.46
CA TRP A 127 13.32 -14.51 -17.48
C TRP A 127 14.70 -14.73 -16.83
N ARG A 128 15.08 -13.92 -15.83
CA ARG A 128 16.34 -14.09 -15.09
C ARG A 128 16.42 -15.47 -14.44
N TYR A 129 15.34 -15.93 -13.83
CA TYR A 129 15.29 -17.24 -13.19
C TYR A 129 15.48 -18.37 -14.21
N ASN A 130 14.74 -18.36 -15.31
CA ASN A 130 14.88 -19.37 -16.37
C ASN A 130 16.31 -19.39 -16.94
N HIS A 131 16.91 -18.22 -17.11
CA HIS A 131 18.30 -18.10 -17.53
C HIS A 131 19.27 -18.70 -16.51
N VAL A 132 19.07 -18.46 -15.20
CA VAL A 132 19.87 -19.08 -14.13
C VAL A 132 19.79 -20.61 -14.19
N ILE A 133 18.59 -21.17 -14.37
CA ILE A 133 18.40 -22.64 -14.45
C ILE A 133 19.10 -23.23 -15.67
N MET A 134 18.99 -22.57 -16.83
CA MET A 134 19.70 -22.98 -18.04
C MET A 134 21.22 -22.98 -17.82
N VAL A 135 21.77 -21.90 -17.24
CA VAL A 135 23.21 -21.78 -16.97
C VAL A 135 23.68 -22.85 -15.99
N GLN A 136 22.92 -23.12 -14.92
CA GLN A 136 23.24 -24.18 -13.97
C GLN A 136 23.31 -25.55 -14.65
N ARG A 137 22.43 -25.82 -15.63
CA ARG A 137 22.45 -27.07 -16.40
C ARG A 137 23.65 -27.16 -17.34
N MET A 138 24.09 -26.05 -17.94
CA MET A 138 25.14 -26.04 -18.96
C MET A 138 26.55 -26.05 -18.38
N ILE A 139 26.82 -25.24 -17.34
CA ILE A 139 28.17 -25.07 -16.78
C ILE A 139 28.26 -25.44 -15.29
N GLY A 140 27.17 -25.91 -14.68
CA GLY A 140 27.13 -26.20 -13.25
C GLY A 140 27.13 -24.93 -12.40
N SER A 141 27.37 -25.10 -11.10
CA SER A 141 27.38 -24.01 -10.10
C SER A 141 28.78 -23.47 -9.77
N GLN A 142 29.83 -24.20 -10.15
CA GLN A 142 31.22 -23.93 -9.76
C GLN A 142 32.06 -23.29 -10.87
N GLN A 143 31.64 -23.44 -12.13
CA GLN A 143 32.39 -22.90 -13.26
C GLN A 143 32.23 -21.38 -13.33
N LEU A 144 33.35 -20.67 -13.44
CA LEU A 144 33.39 -19.23 -13.69
C LEU A 144 32.78 -18.92 -15.06
N GLY A 145 32.02 -17.83 -15.12
CA GLY A 145 31.49 -17.34 -16.38
C GLY A 145 32.63 -16.84 -17.28
N THR A 146 32.50 -17.02 -18.58
CA THR A 146 33.47 -16.52 -19.57
C THR A 146 33.64 -15.00 -19.54
N GLY A 147 32.66 -14.28 -18.99
CA GLY A 147 32.73 -12.84 -18.70
C GLY A 147 33.44 -12.46 -17.40
N GLY A 148 34.12 -13.40 -16.72
CA GLY A 148 34.88 -13.14 -15.48
C GLY A 148 34.04 -13.08 -14.20
N SER A 149 32.73 -13.30 -14.27
CA SER A 149 31.85 -13.40 -13.10
C SER A 149 31.89 -14.80 -12.48
N SER A 150 31.36 -14.95 -11.26
CA SER A 150 31.11 -16.25 -10.61
C SER A 150 30.01 -17.08 -11.29
N GLY A 151 29.61 -16.73 -12.52
CA GLY A 151 28.68 -17.47 -13.35
C GLY A 151 27.30 -17.58 -12.69
N TYR A 152 26.96 -18.79 -12.28
CA TYR A 152 25.69 -19.12 -11.63
C TYR A 152 25.39 -18.25 -10.40
N GLN A 153 26.37 -18.05 -9.51
CA GLN A 153 26.14 -17.32 -8.25
C GLN A 153 25.82 -15.84 -8.48
N TYR A 154 26.53 -15.20 -9.41
CA TYR A 154 26.23 -13.84 -9.83
C TYR A 154 24.80 -13.74 -10.38
N LEU A 155 24.43 -14.59 -11.33
CA LEU A 155 23.09 -14.55 -11.94
C LEU A 155 21.98 -14.79 -10.91
N ARG A 156 22.20 -15.73 -9.98
CA ARG A 156 21.27 -15.99 -8.88
C ARG A 156 21.08 -14.77 -7.98
N SER A 157 22.14 -14.01 -7.71
CA SER A 157 22.04 -12.76 -6.94
C SER A 157 21.18 -11.69 -7.64
N THR A 158 21.00 -11.77 -8.96
CA THR A 158 20.16 -10.84 -9.73
C THR A 158 18.65 -11.09 -9.60
N LEU A 159 18.24 -12.16 -8.92
CA LEU A 159 16.84 -12.48 -8.64
C LEU A 159 16.27 -11.73 -7.41
N SER A 160 17.11 -10.97 -6.72
CA SER A 160 16.70 -10.18 -5.55
C SER A 160 15.82 -8.98 -5.93
N ASP A 161 14.91 -8.60 -5.01
CA ASP A 161 14.01 -7.45 -5.13
C ASP A 161 14.72 -6.11 -5.37
N ARG A 162 16.02 -6.03 -5.10
CA ARG A 162 16.87 -4.89 -5.47
C ARG A 162 16.78 -4.52 -6.96
N TYR A 163 16.50 -5.49 -7.84
CA TYR A 163 16.36 -5.31 -9.29
C TYR A 163 14.93 -5.05 -9.76
N LYS A 164 13.93 -5.12 -8.86
CA LYS A 164 12.55 -4.73 -9.19
C LYS A 164 12.47 -3.20 -9.17
N VAL A 165 11.94 -2.63 -10.24
CA VAL A 165 11.83 -1.18 -10.41
C VAL A 165 10.58 -0.66 -9.70
N PHE A 166 9.48 -1.40 -9.78
CA PHE A 166 8.17 -1.07 -9.23
C PHE A 166 7.85 -1.87 -7.96
N LEU A 167 8.87 -2.13 -7.13
CA LEU A 167 8.71 -2.83 -5.84
C LEU A 167 7.62 -2.20 -4.96
N ASP A 168 7.51 -0.87 -4.98
CA ASP A 168 6.48 -0.15 -4.22
C ASP A 168 5.05 -0.54 -4.61
N LEU A 169 4.80 -0.86 -5.89
CA LEU A 169 3.47 -1.28 -6.37
C LEU A 169 3.05 -2.63 -5.78
N PHE A 170 4.00 -3.57 -5.63
CA PHE A 170 3.74 -4.85 -4.95
C PHE A 170 3.43 -4.65 -3.46
N ASN A 171 4.16 -3.72 -2.82
CA ASN A 171 3.98 -3.39 -1.42
C ASN A 171 2.71 -2.56 -1.15
N LEU A 172 1.99 -2.09 -2.18
CA LEU A 172 0.69 -1.43 -1.99
C LEU A 172 -0.34 -2.34 -1.33
N SER A 173 -0.23 -3.65 -1.57
CA SER A 173 -1.10 -4.67 -0.98
C SER A 173 -1.12 -4.62 0.55
N THR A 174 -0.02 -4.19 1.18
CA THR A 174 0.10 -4.01 2.62
C THR A 174 -0.83 -2.91 3.17
N PHE A 175 -1.19 -1.93 2.35
CA PHE A 175 -2.00 -0.78 2.76
C PHE A 175 -3.47 -0.91 2.40
N LEU A 176 -3.89 -2.05 1.83
CA LEU A 176 -5.27 -2.22 1.38
C LEU A 176 -6.24 -2.33 2.56
N LEU A 177 -7.30 -1.52 2.49
CA LEU A 177 -8.38 -1.52 3.47
C LEU A 177 -9.59 -2.30 2.95
N PRO A 178 -10.39 -2.91 3.84
CA PRO A 178 -11.73 -3.38 3.50
C PRO A 178 -12.56 -2.29 2.83
N ARG A 179 -13.36 -2.65 1.82
CA ARG A 179 -14.15 -1.70 1.01
C ARG A 179 -15.06 -0.79 1.84
N SER A 180 -15.57 -1.29 2.98
CA SER A 180 -16.41 -0.52 3.90
C SER A 180 -15.72 0.68 4.55
N LEU A 181 -14.39 0.67 4.60
CA LEU A 181 -13.56 1.68 5.27
C LEU A 181 -12.94 2.67 4.29
N ILE A 182 -13.08 2.42 2.99
CA ILE A 182 -12.62 3.34 1.96
C ILE A 182 -13.56 4.55 1.97
N PRO A 183 -13.04 5.79 2.07
CA PRO A 183 -13.88 6.98 2.06
C PRO A 183 -14.76 7.03 0.80
N PRO A 184 -16.09 7.19 0.92
CA PRO A 184 -16.95 7.33 -0.24
C PRO A 184 -16.64 8.62 -0.98
N LEU A 185 -16.76 8.60 -2.31
CA LEU A 185 -16.55 9.77 -3.16
C LEU A 185 -17.74 10.73 -3.04
N ASP A 186 -17.46 12.03 -2.89
CA ASP A 186 -18.48 13.09 -2.98
C ASP A 186 -19.04 13.19 -4.40
N GLU A 187 -20.24 13.73 -4.56
CA GLU A 187 -20.90 13.88 -5.87
C GLU A 187 -20.06 14.73 -6.84
N ASN A 188 -19.36 15.75 -6.35
CA ASN A 188 -18.46 16.56 -7.19
C ASN A 188 -17.24 15.76 -7.66
N MET A 189 -16.71 14.88 -6.79
CA MET A 189 -15.60 14.00 -7.13
C MET A 189 -16.03 12.93 -8.14
N LYS A 190 -17.20 12.31 -7.95
CA LYS A 190 -17.76 11.35 -8.91
C LYS A 190 -17.96 11.97 -10.29
N LYS A 191 -18.51 13.19 -10.36
CA LYS A 191 -18.63 13.93 -11.63
C LYS A 191 -17.27 14.15 -12.30
N SER A 192 -16.26 14.55 -11.52
CA SER A 192 -14.89 14.77 -12.01
C SER A 192 -14.18 13.49 -12.44
N LEU A 193 -14.58 12.34 -11.90
CA LEU A 193 -14.04 11.01 -12.19
C LEU A 193 -14.84 10.25 -13.25
N ASN A 194 -15.96 10.82 -13.71
CA ASN A 194 -16.69 10.30 -14.83
C ASN A 194 -16.06 10.76 -16.15
N VAL A 195 -15.94 9.83 -17.11
CA VAL A 195 -15.37 10.07 -18.44
C VAL A 195 -16.30 10.91 -19.34
N THR A 196 -17.58 11.00 -19.02
CA THR A 196 -18.57 11.69 -19.88
C THR A 196 -18.71 13.20 -19.60
N TRP A 197 -18.21 13.71 -18.47
CA TRP A 197 -18.35 15.12 -18.08
C TRP A 197 -17.20 15.98 -18.62
N GLY A 198 -17.01 15.98 -19.94
CA GLY A 198 -15.97 16.78 -20.58
C GLY A 198 -15.86 16.61 -22.10
N ASP A 199 -16.31 15.47 -22.63
CA ASP A 199 -16.35 15.24 -24.07
C ASP A 199 -17.62 15.87 -24.65
N CYS A 200 -17.59 17.19 -24.84
CA CYS A 200 -18.39 17.78 -25.89
C CYS A 200 -17.85 17.27 -27.23
N ILE A 201 -18.45 16.21 -27.77
CA ILE A 201 -18.23 15.87 -29.18
C ILE A 201 -18.77 17.06 -29.98
N LYS A 202 -17.87 17.88 -30.52
CA LYS A 202 -18.21 18.99 -31.38
C LYS A 202 -18.57 18.44 -32.75
N GLU A 203 -19.82 18.02 -32.94
CA GLU A 203 -20.40 18.05 -34.29
C GLU A 203 -20.83 19.49 -34.57
N ASN A 204 -20.21 20.11 -35.57
CA ASN A 204 -20.53 21.46 -36.07
C ASN A 204 -20.34 22.64 -35.08
N GLY A 205 -19.49 22.50 -34.07
CA GLY A 205 -19.08 23.62 -33.21
C GLY A 205 -20.02 23.96 -32.05
N THR A 206 -21.07 23.18 -31.82
CA THR A 206 -21.95 23.30 -30.64
C THR A 206 -21.76 22.13 -29.69
N CYS A 207 -21.52 22.42 -28.43
CA CYS A 207 -21.46 21.41 -27.36
C CYS A 207 -22.89 20.97 -27.01
N VAL A 208 -23.34 19.82 -27.50
CA VAL A 208 -24.62 19.23 -27.09
C VAL A 208 -24.38 18.35 -25.87
N GLY A 209 -24.76 18.85 -24.70
CA GLY A 209 -24.77 18.07 -23.47
C GLY A 209 -25.92 17.07 -23.50
N HIS A 210 -25.63 15.78 -23.69
CA HIS A 210 -26.61 14.74 -23.43
C HIS A 210 -26.73 14.50 -21.92
N ALA A 211 -27.61 15.27 -21.27
CA ALA A 211 -28.19 14.85 -20.01
C ALA A 211 -29.06 13.61 -20.33
N ARG A 212 -28.54 12.41 -20.06
CA ARG A 212 -29.35 11.20 -20.12
C ARG A 212 -30.24 11.23 -18.87
N GLU A 213 -31.47 11.69 -19.05
CA GLU A 213 -32.55 11.49 -18.09
C GLU A 213 -32.67 9.97 -17.84
N GLU A 214 -32.31 9.53 -16.64
CA GLU A 214 -32.70 8.21 -16.14
C GLU A 214 -34.22 8.21 -15.99
N LYS A 215 -34.92 7.78 -17.04
CA LYS A 215 -36.27 7.26 -16.87
C LYS A 215 -36.15 5.95 -16.11
N VAL A 216 -36.45 6.02 -14.81
CA VAL A 216 -36.87 4.89 -14.00
C VAL A 216 -38.18 4.40 -14.60
N GLU A 217 -38.09 3.43 -15.53
CA GLU A 217 -39.27 2.71 -16.02
C GLU A 217 -39.43 1.48 -15.14
N THR A 218 -40.29 1.62 -14.13
CA THR A 218 -40.86 0.52 -13.37
C THR A 218 -41.71 -0.35 -14.30
N LEU A 219 -41.37 -1.64 -14.36
CA LEU A 219 -42.30 -2.73 -14.65
C LEU A 219 -42.18 -3.77 -13.53
#